data_AF-A0A452YK77-F1
#
_entry.id   AF-A0A452YK77-F1
#
_cell.length_a   1.000
_cell.length_b   1.000
_cell.length_c   1.000
_cell.angle_alpha   90.00
_cell.angle_beta   90.00
_cell.angle_gamma   90.00
#
_symmetry.space_group_name_H-M   'P 1'
#
loop_
_entity.id
_entity.type
_entity.pdbx_description
1 polymer ?
#
loop_
_entity_poly.entity_id
_entity_poly.type
_entity_poly.pdbx_seq_one_letter_code
_entity_poly.pdbx_strand_id
1 'polypeptide(L)'
;VCMYLLVEPLSLPGYSGGHVSTVGGVVVTNLTTGKKLGSLDKAEVYFHDIPDEIIENLIDEGVVFRVAGGLLLEHPLVLPFVEAVGWF
;
A
#
# COMPACT_ATOMS: atom_id res chain seq x y z
N VAL A 1 -1.56 10.32 9.08
CA VAL A 1 -2.41 9.38 8.32
C VAL A 1 -2.04 7.98 8.82
N CYS A 2 -2.97 7.25 9.45
CA CYS A 2 -2.71 5.85 9.79
C CYS A 2 -3.03 5.04 8.54
N MET A 3 -1.98 4.60 7.85
CA MET A 3 -2.09 3.67 6.73
C MET A 3 -2.04 2.26 7.34
N TYR A 4 -3.17 1.55 7.38
CA TYR A 4 -3.21 0.17 7.88
C TYR A 4 -3.86 -0.76 6.85
N LEU A 5 -3.21 -1.92 6.73
CA LEU A 5 -3.60 -3.12 5.99
C LEU A 5 -3.60 -3.02 4.46
N LEU A 6 -2.54 -3.59 3.89
CA LEU A 6 -2.63 -4.39 2.67
C LEU A 6 -3.39 -5.68 3.04
N VAL A 7 -4.65 -5.78 2.63
CA VAL A 7 -5.42 -7.04 2.73
C VAL A 7 -4.93 -7.93 1.62
N GLU A 8 -4.31 -9.06 1.97
CA GLU A 8 -3.83 -10.21 1.17
C GLU A 8 -3.37 -9.95 -0.28
N PRO A 9 -2.21 -10.44 -0.72
CA PRO A 9 -1.18 -11.22 -0.01
C PRO A 9 -0.14 -10.34 0.70
N LEU A 10 0.46 -10.87 1.77
CA LEU A 10 1.45 -10.17 2.61
C LEU A 10 2.90 -10.28 2.09
N SER A 11 3.12 -10.85 0.90
CA SER A 11 4.44 -11.08 0.32
C SER A 11 4.58 -10.39 -1.04
N LEU A 12 5.77 -9.84 -1.30
CA LEU A 12 6.11 -9.18 -2.57
C LEU A 12 5.80 -10.03 -3.83
N PRO A 13 6.10 -11.34 -3.86
CA PRO A 13 5.73 -12.19 -5.00
C PRO A 13 4.21 -12.32 -5.19
N GLY A 14 3.43 -12.17 -4.12
CA GLY A 14 1.98 -12.26 -4.19
C GLY A 14 1.32 -11.07 -4.92
N TYR A 15 2.04 -9.97 -5.11
CA TYR A 15 1.51 -8.81 -5.84
C TYR A 15 1.57 -8.97 -7.35
N SER A 16 2.48 -9.80 -7.87
CA SER A 16 2.66 -10.01 -9.30
C SER A 16 1.39 -10.54 -9.96
N GLY A 17 0.87 -9.81 -10.95
CA GLY A 17 -0.32 -10.17 -11.71
C GLY A 17 -1.63 -10.17 -10.90
N GLY A 18 -1.59 -9.65 -9.66
CA GLY A 18 -2.71 -9.61 -8.73
C GLY A 18 -3.24 -8.19 -8.49
N HIS A 19 -4.08 -8.07 -7.47
CA HIS A 19 -4.51 -6.79 -6.94
C HIS A 19 -4.47 -6.81 -5.42
N VAL A 20 -4.36 -5.64 -4.82
CA VAL A 20 -4.32 -5.44 -3.37
C VAL A 20 -5.25 -4.31 -2.98
N SER A 21 -5.68 -4.32 -1.72
CA SER A 21 -6.43 -3.22 -1.14
C SER A 21 -5.65 -2.55 -0.01
N THR A 22 -5.65 -1.23 0.04
CA THR A 22 -5.18 -0.43 1.18
C THR A 22 -6.36 0.30 1.82
N VAL A 23 -6.40 0.37 3.15
CA VAL A 23 -7.42 1.12 3.90
C VAL A 23 -6.76 2.23 4.71
N GLY A 24 -7.02 3.48 4.31
CA GLY A 24 -6.60 4.68 5.03
C GLY A 24 -7.65 5.10 6.05
N GLY A 25 -7.22 5.43 7.27
CA GLY A 25 -8.12 5.98 8.29
C GLY A 25 -7.67 7.36 8.77
N VAL A 26 -8.63 8.29 8.87
CA VAL A 26 -8.40 9.63 9.43
C VAL A 26 -9.40 9.88 10.55
N VAL A 27 -8.89 10.31 11.70
CA VAL A 27 -9.71 10.77 12.83
C VAL A 27 -9.29 12.19 13.19
N VAL A 28 -10.23 13.13 13.11
CA VAL A 28 -10.05 14.52 13.48
C VAL A 28 -10.64 14.73 14.87
N THR A 29 -9.81 15.19 15.81
CA THR A 29 -10.24 15.50 17.18
C THR A 29 -10.21 17.01 17.40
N ASN A 30 -11.35 17.61 17.73
CA ASN A 30 -11.42 18.99 18.19
C ASN A 30 -11.05 19.05 19.67
N LEU A 31 -9.88 19.62 19.99
CA LEU A 31 -9.36 19.64 21.36
C LEU A 31 -10.14 20.55 22.32
N THR A 32 -10.78 21.60 21.80
CA THR A 32 -11.59 22.54 22.60
C THR A 32 -12.90 21.92 23.07
N THR A 33 -13.55 21.13 22.22
CA THR A 33 -14.88 20.54 22.48
C THR A 33 -14.84 19.05 22.81
N GLY A 34 -13.69 18.39 22.61
CA GLY A 34 -13.52 16.94 22.76
C GLY A 34 -14.17 16.10 21.66
N LYS A 35 -14.86 16.70 20.68
CA LYS A 35 -15.54 15.97 19.60
C LYS A 35 -14.52 15.29 18.67
N LYS A 36 -14.85 14.07 18.22
CA LYS A 36 -14.06 13.31 17.24
C LYS A 36 -14.93 12.95 16.05
N LEU A 37 -14.38 13.11 14.84
CA LEU A 37 -14.98 12.64 13.59
C LEU A 37 -13.96 11.78 12.87
N GLY A 38 -14.40 10.62 12.38
CA GLY A 38 -13.55 9.66 11.67
C GLY A 38 -14.09 9.36 10.28
N SER A 39 -13.21 9.05 9.36
CA SER A 39 -13.52 8.52 8.04
C SER A 39 -12.47 7.50 7.63
N LEU A 40 -12.89 6.56 6.78
CA LEU A 40 -12.04 5.56 6.16
C LEU A 40 -12.11 5.76 4.64
N ASP A 41 -11.00 5.47 3.98
CA ASP A 41 -10.86 5.50 2.53
C ASP A 41 -10.23 4.18 2.08
N LYS A 42 -10.78 3.55 1.03
CA LYS A 42 -10.25 2.29 0.51
C LYS A 42 -9.77 2.51 -0.92
N ALA A 43 -8.51 2.14 -1.17
CA ALA A 43 -7.93 2.13 -2.50
C ALA A 43 -7.58 0.70 -2.90
N GLU A 44 -7.88 0.32 -4.14
CA GLU A 44 -7.43 -0.93 -4.74
C GLU A 44 -6.36 -0.64 -5.79
N VAL A 45 -5.30 -1.43 -5.79
CA VAL A 45 -4.20 -1.32 -6.73
C VAL A 45 -4.05 -2.61 -7.50
N TYR A 46 -3.95 -2.49 -8.81
CA TYR A 46 -3.81 -3.59 -9.74
C TYR A 46 -2.39 -3.58 -10.30
N PHE A 47 -1.75 -4.74 -10.37
CA PHE A 47 -0.37 -4.86 -10.84
C PHE A 47 -0.27 -5.75 -12.08
N HIS A 48 0.64 -5.40 -12.96
CA HIS A 48 1.18 -6.31 -13.95
C HIS A 48 2.09 -7.36 -13.29
N ASP A 49 2.59 -8.32 -14.08
CA ASP A 49 3.59 -9.26 -13.58
C ASP A 49 4.88 -8.53 -13.20
N ILE A 50 5.34 -8.75 -11.97
CA ILE A 50 6.56 -8.15 -11.41
C ILE A 50 7.67 -9.20 -11.47
N PRO A 51 8.78 -8.95 -12.18
CA PRO A 51 9.89 -9.91 -12.24
C PRO A 51 10.54 -10.17 -10.88
N ASP A 52 10.99 -11.41 -10.65
CA ASP A 52 11.66 -11.81 -9.40
C ASP A 52 12.89 -10.95 -9.08
N GLU A 53 13.66 -10.53 -10.10
CA GLU A 53 14.81 -9.63 -9.94
C GLU A 53 14.41 -8.29 -9.29
N ILE A 54 13.23 -7.77 -9.62
CA ILE A 54 12.73 -6.54 -9.01
C ILE A 54 12.42 -6.76 -7.53
N ILE A 55 11.83 -7.91 -7.19
CA ILE A 55 11.52 -8.28 -5.81
C ILE A 55 12.81 -8.43 -4.99
N GLU A 56 13.82 -9.11 -5.54
CA GLU A 56 15.13 -9.28 -4.90
C GLU A 56 15.81 -7.93 -4.67
N ASN A 57 15.86 -7.06 -5.68
CA ASN A 57 16.42 -5.71 -5.57
C ASN A 57 15.74 -4.88 -4.47
N LEU A 58 14.42 -4.97 -4.34
CA LEU A 58 13.64 -4.28 -3.31
C LEU A 58 13.94 -4.81 -1.89
N ILE A 59 14.15 -6.13 -1.76
CA ILE A 59 14.56 -6.78 -0.51
C ILE A 59 15.98 -6.33 -0.12
N ASP A 60 16.91 -6.32 -1.07
CA ASP A 60 18.30 -5.93 -0.85
C ASP A 60 18.44 -4.45 -0.49
N GLU A 61 17.65 -3.57 -1.10
CA GLU A 61 17.57 -2.16 -0.71
C GLU A 61 16.99 -1.99 0.72
N GLY A 62 16.22 -2.97 1.17
CA GLY A 62 15.65 -3.05 2.52
C GLY A 62 14.54 -2.03 2.80
N VAL A 63 14.08 -1.29 1.79
CA VAL A 63 12.96 -0.33 1.90
C VAL A 63 11.65 -1.03 2.28
N VAL A 64 11.48 -2.27 1.78
CA VAL A 64 10.32 -3.13 2.04
C VAL A 64 10.13 -3.45 3.52
N PHE A 65 11.21 -3.44 4.32
CA PHE A 65 11.12 -3.69 5.77
C PHE A 65 10.65 -2.46 6.57
N ARG A 66 10.47 -1.31 5.92
CA ARG A 66 10.12 -0.03 6.56
C ARG A 66 8.73 0.49 6.18
N VAL A 67 7.98 -0.26 5.37
CA VAL A 67 6.66 0.12 4.86
C VAL A 67 5.63 -0.95 5.20
N ALA A 68 4.39 -0.53 5.44
CA ALA A 68 3.30 -1.47 5.69
C ALA A 68 3.09 -2.38 4.47
N GLY A 69 3.01 -3.69 4.71
CA GLY A 69 2.87 -4.75 3.71
C GLY A 69 3.99 -4.82 2.65
N GLY A 70 5.12 -4.18 2.89
CA GLY A 70 6.35 -4.49 2.16
C GLY A 70 6.46 -3.91 0.75
N LEU A 71 5.57 -3.03 0.31
CA LEU A 71 5.63 -2.40 -1.01
C LEU A 71 5.31 -0.91 -0.94
N LEU A 72 6.00 -0.11 -1.73
CA LEU A 72 5.74 1.32 -1.91
C LEU A 72 5.38 1.57 -3.38
N LEU A 73 4.18 2.11 -3.65
CA LEU A 73 3.67 2.31 -5.01
C LEU A 73 4.50 3.33 -5.79
N GLU A 74 5.00 4.34 -5.10
CA GLU A 74 5.76 5.45 -5.66
C GLU A 74 7.23 5.08 -5.93
N HIS A 75 7.65 3.86 -5.56
CA HIS A 75 9.02 3.44 -5.75
C HIS A 75 9.34 3.27 -7.25
N PRO A 76 10.49 3.77 -7.76
CA PRO A 76 10.81 3.70 -9.19
C PRO A 76 10.82 2.28 -9.78
N LEU A 77 11.17 1.28 -8.97
CA LEU A 77 11.16 -0.14 -9.39
C LEU A 77 9.76 -0.76 -9.41
N VAL A 78 8.79 -0.16 -8.72
CA VAL A 78 7.42 -0.70 -8.58
C VAL A 78 6.46 0.03 -9.51
N LEU A 79 6.62 1.35 -9.65
CA LEU A 79 5.75 2.22 -10.43
C LEU A 79 5.47 1.73 -11.86
N PRO A 80 6.44 1.17 -12.63
CA PRO A 80 6.18 0.65 -13.97
C PRO A 80 5.21 -0.54 -14.02
N PHE A 81 5.00 -1.22 -12.89
CA PHE A 81 4.14 -2.40 -12.79
C PHE A 81 2.76 -2.10 -12.22
N VAL A 82 2.48 -0.84 -11.87
CA VAL A 82 1.15 -0.41 -11.43
C VAL A 82 0.27 -0.22 -12.66
N GLU A 83 -0.75 -1.05 -12.80
CA GLU A 83 -1.71 -0.99 -13.90
C GLU A 83 -2.77 0.09 -13.66
N ALA A 84 -3.40 0.06 -12.48
CA ALA A 84 -4.49 0.95 -12.13
C ALA A 84 -4.62 1.13 -10.62
N VAL A 85 -5.19 2.27 -10.22
CA VAL A 85 -5.61 2.55 -8.85
C VAL A 85 -7.08 2.93 -8.86
N GLY A 86 -7.91 2.17 -8.14
CA GLY A 86 -9.35 2.38 -7.99
C GLY A 86 -9.70 2.89 -6.58
N TRP A 87 -10.67 3.81 -6.51
CA TRP A 87 -11.18 4.38 -5.25
C TRP A 87 -12.67 4.03 -5.12
N PHE A 88 -13.09 3.53 -3.95
CA PHE A 88 -14.47 3.07 -3.69
C PHE A 88 -15.14 3.84 -2.55
#